data_AF-A0A7Y2HRE1-F1
#
_entry.id   AF-A0A7Y2HRE1-F1
#
_cell.length_a   1.000
_cell.length_b   1.000
_cell.length_c   1.000
_cell.angle_alpha   90.00
_cell.angle_beta   90.00
_cell.angle_gamma   90.00
#
_symmetry.space_group_name_H-M   'P 1'
#
loop_
_entity.id
_entity.type
_entity.pdbx_description
1 polymer ?
#
loop_
_entity_poly.entity_id
_entity_poly.type
_entity_poly.pdbx_seq_one_letter_code
_entity_poly.pdbx_strand_id
1 'polypeptide(L)'
;MNLRDVQAVIASARARGMEPLERFIRRRLRDPDEAEVREAAEVALEIIETVPIFLARAAQEAEARKLVPVVQPLLDRAVVYFTRPIDLIPEMTHGLAGLLDDTYLVLRILENLEQGPTPFLDWDLEYPMTFLRSVLGPSMARRLDELSLLAMQDASHEMTSLWTQLGAEA
;
A
#
# COMPACT_ATOMS: atom_id res chain seq x y z
N MET A 1 -1.03 -9.64 -11.76
CA MET A 1 -1.68 -9.22 -10.51
C MET A 1 -2.96 -10.00 -10.19
N ASN A 2 -3.07 -10.61 -9.00
CA ASN A 2 -4.31 -11.24 -8.51
C ASN A 2 -4.94 -10.42 -7.37
N LEU A 3 -5.91 -9.57 -7.71
CA LEU A 3 -6.60 -8.72 -6.72
C LEU A 3 -7.53 -9.50 -5.77
N ARG A 4 -7.95 -10.72 -6.15
CA ARG A 4 -8.82 -11.54 -5.30
C ARG A 4 -8.12 -11.96 -4.01
N ASP A 5 -6.81 -12.17 -4.07
CA ASP A 5 -6.03 -12.56 -2.89
C ASP A 5 -5.94 -11.39 -1.91
N VAL A 6 -5.71 -10.17 -2.41
CA VAL A 6 -5.74 -8.93 -1.57
C VAL A 6 -7.11 -8.75 -0.93
N GLN A 7 -8.18 -8.88 -1.71
CA GLN A 7 -9.56 -8.80 -1.20
C GLN A 7 -9.85 -9.87 -0.14
N ALA A 8 -9.35 -11.10 -0.33
CA ALA A 8 -9.52 -12.19 0.62
C ALA A 8 -8.77 -11.92 1.94
N VAL A 9 -7.56 -11.37 1.87
CA VAL A 9 -6.78 -10.96 3.06
C VAL A 9 -7.53 -9.88 3.84
N ILE A 10 -7.97 -8.82 3.16
CA ILE A 10 -8.74 -7.72 3.79
C ILE A 10 -10.04 -8.26 4.42
N ALA A 11 -10.79 -9.09 3.70
CA ALA A 11 -12.03 -9.68 4.21
C ALA A 11 -11.78 -10.59 5.43
N SER A 12 -10.70 -11.37 5.41
CA SER A 12 -10.27 -12.21 6.52
C SER A 12 -9.90 -11.37 7.74
N ALA A 13 -9.12 -10.30 7.56
CA ALA A 13 -8.77 -9.37 8.64
C ALA A 13 -10.00 -8.69 9.23
N ARG A 14 -10.93 -8.22 8.39
CA ARG A 14 -12.20 -7.61 8.80
C ARG A 14 -13.07 -8.58 9.61
N ALA A 15 -13.14 -9.85 9.22
CA ALA A 15 -13.90 -10.87 9.94
C ALA A 15 -13.37 -11.12 11.36
N ARG A 16 -12.12 -10.75 11.67
CA ARG A 16 -11.52 -10.81 13.02
C ARG A 16 -11.90 -9.61 13.90
N GLY A 17 -12.56 -8.59 13.36
CA GLY A 17 -13.08 -7.42 14.08
C GLY A 17 -12.11 -6.24 14.18
N MET A 18 -12.63 -5.11 14.67
CA MET A 18 -11.94 -3.80 14.75
C MET A 18 -11.06 -3.65 16.00
N GLU A 19 -11.29 -4.45 17.03
CA GLU A 19 -10.64 -4.34 18.34
C GLU A 19 -9.10 -4.27 18.27
N PRO A 20 -8.38 -5.08 17.45
CA PRO A 20 -6.93 -4.95 17.31
C PRO A 20 -6.49 -3.60 16.72
N LEU A 21 -7.25 -3.07 15.75
CA LEU A 21 -6.99 -1.78 15.11
C LEU A 21 -7.25 -0.61 16.07
N GLU A 22 -8.38 -0.62 16.76
CA GLU A 22 -8.70 0.37 17.80
C GLU A 22 -7.63 0.37 18.90
N ARG A 23 -7.19 -0.81 19.35
CA ARG A 23 -6.11 -0.95 20.34
C ARG A 23 -4.78 -0.41 19.83
N PHE A 24 -4.46 -0.61 18.56
CA PHE A 24 -3.26 -0.06 17.96
C PHE A 24 -3.33 1.47 17.95
N ILE A 25 -4.42 2.04 17.44
CA ILE A 25 -4.65 3.49 17.35
C ILE A 25 -4.65 4.16 18.72
N ARG A 26 -5.33 3.56 19.72
CA ARG A 26 -5.38 4.08 21.09
C ARG A 26 -3.99 4.25 21.71
N ARG A 27 -3.02 3.41 21.35
CA ARG A 27 -1.62 3.52 21.83
C ARG A 27 -0.83 4.64 21.16
N ARG A 28 -1.34 5.22 20.08
CA ARG A 28 -0.66 6.22 19.23
C ARG A 28 -1.20 7.63 19.43
N LEU A 29 -2.48 7.73 19.72
CA LEU A 29 -3.11 9.00 20.08
C LEU A 29 -2.76 9.39 21.52
N ARG A 30 -2.73 10.69 21.80
CA ARG A 30 -2.43 11.22 23.12
C ARG A 30 -3.73 11.51 23.86
N ASP A 31 -4.03 10.66 24.85
CA ASP A 31 -5.24 10.76 25.68
C ASP A 31 -6.55 10.82 24.86
N PRO A 32 -6.75 9.91 23.90
CA PRO A 32 -7.95 9.93 23.06
C PRO A 32 -9.18 9.49 23.86
N ASP A 33 -10.35 9.99 23.49
CA ASP A 33 -11.60 9.37 23.91
C ASP A 33 -11.96 8.16 23.03
N GLU A 34 -12.95 7.37 23.48
CA GLU A 34 -13.36 6.14 22.77
C GLU A 34 -14.08 6.42 21.44
N ALA A 35 -14.62 7.61 21.23
CA ALA A 35 -15.22 8.00 19.96
C ALA A 35 -14.13 8.34 18.92
N GLU A 36 -13.11 9.08 19.33
CA GLU A 36 -11.94 9.41 18.50
C GLU A 36 -11.19 8.16 18.03
N VAL A 37 -11.00 7.17 18.93
CA VAL A 37 -10.37 5.89 18.56
C VAL A 37 -11.20 5.15 17.52
N ARG A 38 -12.52 5.11 17.67
CA ARG A 38 -13.42 4.41 16.76
C ARG A 38 -13.46 5.09 15.39
N GLU A 39 -13.60 6.41 15.35
CA GLU A 39 -13.61 7.19 14.12
C GLU A 39 -12.30 6.99 13.34
N ALA A 40 -11.15 7.09 14.02
CA ALA A 40 -9.86 6.82 13.39
C ALA A 40 -9.75 5.37 12.90
N ALA A 41 -10.30 4.39 13.63
CA ALA A 41 -10.30 3.00 13.18
C ALA A 41 -11.19 2.80 11.94
N GLU A 42 -12.34 3.44 11.87
CA GLU A 42 -13.24 3.43 10.72
C GLU A 42 -12.56 4.05 9.48
N VAL A 43 -11.93 5.22 9.62
CA VAL A 43 -11.15 5.84 8.54
C VAL A 43 -10.02 4.93 8.08
N ALA A 44 -9.27 4.31 9.01
CA ALA A 44 -8.22 3.37 8.67
C ALA A 44 -8.76 2.17 7.88
N LEU A 45 -9.90 1.61 8.29
CA LEU A 45 -10.55 0.51 7.58
C LEU A 45 -10.97 0.92 6.17
N GLU A 46 -11.57 2.09 5.99
CA GLU A 46 -11.98 2.60 4.67
C GLU A 46 -10.79 2.72 3.72
N ILE A 47 -9.64 3.21 4.21
CA ILE A 47 -8.42 3.31 3.42
C ILE A 47 -7.92 1.90 3.03
N ILE A 48 -7.87 0.96 3.97
CA ILE A 48 -7.48 -0.44 3.71
C ILE A 48 -8.39 -1.06 2.65
N GLU A 49 -9.71 -0.91 2.79
CA GLU A 49 -10.71 -1.49 1.87
C GLU A 49 -10.67 -0.88 0.46
N THR A 50 -10.11 0.33 0.32
CA THR A 50 -9.98 1.01 -0.98
C THR A 50 -8.77 0.52 -1.78
N VAL A 51 -7.78 -0.12 -1.16
CA VAL A 51 -6.54 -0.56 -1.83
C VAL A 51 -6.77 -1.38 -3.12
N PRO A 52 -7.65 -2.40 -3.14
CA PRO A 52 -7.90 -3.16 -4.38
C PRO A 52 -8.41 -2.29 -5.53
N ILE A 53 -9.16 -1.22 -5.23
CA ILE A 53 -9.66 -0.27 -6.23
C ILE A 53 -8.48 0.51 -6.80
N PHE A 54 -7.61 1.05 -5.96
CA PHE A 54 -6.43 1.79 -6.43
C PHE A 54 -5.52 0.92 -7.30
N LEU A 55 -5.24 -0.31 -6.89
CA LEU A 55 -4.43 -1.26 -7.67
C LEU A 55 -5.07 -1.59 -9.03
N ALA A 56 -6.38 -1.87 -9.04
CA ALA A 56 -7.11 -2.14 -10.29
C ALA A 56 -7.02 -0.97 -11.27
N ARG A 57 -7.13 0.25 -10.74
CA ARG A 57 -7.09 1.45 -11.55
C ARG A 57 -5.70 1.77 -12.08
N ALA A 58 -4.66 1.62 -11.25
CA ALA A 58 -3.28 1.76 -11.70
C ALA A 58 -2.94 0.77 -12.83
N ALA A 59 -3.46 -0.46 -12.76
CA ALA A 59 -3.31 -1.43 -13.84
C ALA A 59 -4.03 -1.00 -15.12
N GLN A 60 -5.29 -0.54 -15.02
CA GLN A 60 -6.04 -0.02 -16.17
C GLN A 60 -5.34 1.16 -16.84
N GLU A 61 -4.79 2.07 -16.05
CA GLU A 61 -4.07 3.23 -16.57
C GLU A 61 -2.75 2.83 -17.25
N ALA A 62 -2.03 1.85 -16.68
CA ALA A 62 -0.83 1.30 -17.29
C ALA A 62 -1.13 0.68 -18.67
N GLU A 63 -2.25 -0.03 -18.81
CA GLU A 63 -2.73 -0.55 -20.09
C GLU A 63 -3.03 0.58 -21.07
N ALA A 64 -3.82 1.58 -20.65
CA ALA A 64 -4.21 2.71 -21.48
C ALA A 64 -3.01 3.50 -22.02
N ARG A 65 -1.97 3.69 -21.19
CA ARG A 65 -0.74 4.42 -21.55
C ARG A 65 0.35 3.53 -22.16
N LYS A 66 0.10 2.22 -22.35
CA LYS A 66 1.11 1.23 -22.81
C LYS A 66 2.36 1.17 -21.91
N LEU A 67 2.18 1.44 -20.62
CA LEU A 67 3.22 1.39 -19.59
C LEU A 67 3.19 0.08 -18.79
N VAL A 68 2.41 -0.91 -19.21
CA VAL A 68 2.31 -2.23 -18.56
C VAL A 68 3.67 -2.83 -18.21
N PRO A 69 4.70 -2.85 -19.10
CA PRO A 69 5.99 -3.40 -18.73
C PRO A 69 6.60 -2.72 -17.50
N VAL A 70 6.43 -1.40 -17.38
CA VAL A 70 7.01 -0.59 -16.29
C VAL A 70 6.20 -0.68 -15.00
N VAL A 71 4.88 -0.61 -15.10
CA VAL A 71 4.00 -0.47 -13.94
C VAL A 71 3.62 -1.83 -13.35
N GLN A 72 3.44 -2.86 -14.18
CA GLN A 72 2.97 -4.17 -13.72
C GLN A 72 3.89 -4.82 -12.67
N PRO A 73 5.24 -4.79 -12.79
CA PRO A 73 6.14 -5.32 -11.75
C PRO A 73 5.95 -4.63 -10.39
N LEU A 74 5.71 -3.33 -10.39
CA LEU A 74 5.45 -2.55 -9.18
C LEU A 74 4.13 -2.93 -8.52
N LEU A 75 3.08 -3.09 -9.32
CA LEU A 75 1.77 -3.53 -8.83
C LEU A 75 1.79 -4.98 -8.32
N ASP A 76 2.54 -5.86 -8.98
CA ASP A 76 2.70 -7.23 -8.49
C ASP A 76 3.44 -7.25 -7.15
N ARG A 77 4.47 -6.41 -6.97
CA ARG A 77 5.16 -6.25 -5.68
C ARG A 77 4.26 -5.63 -4.62
N ALA A 78 3.41 -4.68 -4.98
CA ALA A 78 2.40 -4.10 -4.10
C ALA A 78 1.43 -5.17 -3.57
N VAL A 79 1.00 -6.11 -4.42
CA VAL A 79 0.17 -7.26 -4.00
C VAL A 79 0.92 -8.24 -3.10
N VAL A 80 2.23 -8.40 -3.29
CA VAL A 80 3.06 -9.26 -2.43
C VAL A 80 3.05 -8.76 -0.99
N TYR A 81 3.02 -7.44 -0.72
CA TYR A 81 2.92 -6.94 0.66
C TYR A 81 1.67 -7.46 1.37
N PHE A 82 0.51 -7.43 0.73
CA PHE A 82 -0.73 -7.96 1.32
C PHE A 82 -0.77 -9.49 1.44
N THR A 83 -0.16 -10.22 0.51
CA THR A 83 -0.29 -11.68 0.44
C THR A 83 0.84 -12.43 1.12
N ARG A 84 1.96 -11.75 1.36
CA ARG A 84 3.18 -12.24 2.03
C ARG A 84 3.81 -11.07 2.82
N PRO A 85 3.19 -10.65 3.93
CA PRO A 85 3.60 -9.45 4.64
C PRO A 85 5.06 -9.54 5.09
N ILE A 86 5.81 -8.45 4.83
CA ILE A 86 7.16 -8.26 5.34
C ILE A 86 7.01 -7.65 6.74
N ASP A 87 6.54 -8.48 7.69
CA ASP A 87 5.98 -8.07 8.98
C ASP A 87 6.83 -7.00 9.72
N LEU A 88 6.38 -5.73 9.69
CA LEU A 88 6.73 -4.74 10.72
C LEU A 88 5.67 -4.72 11.83
N ILE A 89 4.42 -5.05 11.49
CA ILE A 89 3.34 -5.42 12.41
C ILE A 89 2.85 -6.81 12.00
N PRO A 90 3.02 -7.87 12.82
CA PRO A 90 2.67 -9.20 12.35
C PRO A 90 1.16 -9.38 12.13
N GLU A 91 0.75 -9.58 10.87
CA GLU A 91 -0.66 -9.64 10.44
C GLU A 91 -1.45 -10.75 11.15
N MET A 92 -0.80 -11.92 11.30
CA MET A 92 -1.37 -13.09 11.98
C MET A 92 -1.72 -12.86 13.45
N THR A 93 -1.16 -11.83 14.09
CA THR A 93 -1.42 -11.50 15.50
C THR A 93 -2.20 -10.21 15.71
N HIS A 94 -2.31 -9.35 14.68
CA HIS A 94 -2.83 -8.00 14.82
C HIS A 94 -4.02 -7.67 13.90
N GLY A 95 -4.51 -8.61 13.10
CA GLY A 95 -5.73 -8.41 12.31
C GLY A 95 -5.60 -7.21 11.36
N LEU A 96 -6.60 -6.31 11.36
CA LEU A 96 -6.59 -5.10 10.54
C LEU A 96 -5.41 -4.15 10.85
N ALA A 97 -4.88 -4.15 12.08
CA ALA A 97 -3.73 -3.31 12.40
C ALA A 97 -2.46 -3.74 11.65
N GLY A 98 -2.34 -5.02 11.30
CA GLY A 98 -1.25 -5.53 10.49
C GLY A 98 -1.39 -5.26 8.98
N LEU A 99 -2.48 -4.63 8.54
CA LEU A 99 -2.62 -4.18 7.15
C LEU A 99 -2.29 -2.68 6.99
N LEU A 100 -2.02 -1.97 8.08
CA LEU A 100 -1.73 -0.52 8.02
C LEU A 100 -0.41 -0.23 7.32
N ASP A 101 0.63 -1.01 7.61
CA ASP A 101 1.94 -0.91 6.96
C ASP A 101 1.89 -1.38 5.51
N ASP A 102 1.20 -2.49 5.22
CA ASP A 102 1.00 -2.95 3.83
C ASP A 102 0.25 -1.91 3.00
N THR A 103 -0.84 -1.37 3.54
CA THR A 103 -1.61 -0.29 2.91
C THR A 103 -0.72 0.92 2.63
N TYR A 104 0.07 1.34 3.61
CA TYR A 104 1.00 2.46 3.45
C TYR A 104 2.01 2.22 2.32
N LEU A 105 2.61 1.02 2.24
CA LEU A 105 3.56 0.68 1.19
C LEU A 105 2.92 0.73 -0.21
N VAL A 106 1.71 0.20 -0.34
CA VAL A 106 0.99 0.24 -1.62
C VAL A 106 0.70 1.68 -2.02
N LEU A 107 0.14 2.50 -1.14
CA LEU A 107 -0.15 3.89 -1.44
C LEU A 107 1.13 4.67 -1.78
N ARG A 108 2.24 4.41 -1.09
CA ARG A 108 3.52 5.06 -1.39
C ARG A 108 4.08 4.68 -2.75
N ILE A 109 3.93 3.42 -3.17
CA ILE A 109 4.28 2.99 -4.54
C ILE A 109 3.44 3.72 -5.57
N LEU A 110 2.13 3.83 -5.34
CA LEU A 110 1.22 4.54 -6.24
C LEU A 110 1.55 6.04 -6.33
N GLU A 111 1.83 6.68 -5.20
CA GLU A 111 2.27 8.08 -5.15
C GLU A 111 3.60 8.31 -5.90
N ASN A 112 4.54 7.36 -5.82
CA ASN A 112 5.78 7.45 -6.60
C ASN A 112 5.52 7.33 -8.12
N LEU A 113 4.49 6.59 -8.55
CA LEU A 113 4.08 6.55 -9.95
C LEU A 113 3.50 7.90 -10.43
N GLU A 114 2.94 8.71 -9.53
CA GLU A 114 2.42 10.05 -9.85
C GLU A 114 3.51 11.10 -10.07
N GLN A 115 4.76 10.86 -9.64
CA GLN A 115 5.87 11.81 -9.79
C GLN A 115 6.38 11.99 -11.24
N GLY A 116 5.67 11.43 -12.22
CA GLY A 116 5.90 11.69 -13.65
C GLY A 116 5.48 13.10 -14.09
N PRO A 117 5.82 13.50 -15.32
CA PRO A 117 5.45 14.82 -15.86
C PRO A 117 3.94 15.04 -16.01
N THR A 118 3.16 13.97 -15.98
CA THR A 118 1.69 14.00 -15.96
C THR A 118 1.22 13.08 -14.83
N PRO A 119 0.25 13.49 -14.00
CA PRO A 119 -0.34 12.63 -12.98
C PRO A 119 -0.70 11.26 -13.58
N PHE A 120 -0.24 10.21 -12.90
CA PHE A 120 -0.54 8.85 -13.35
C PHE A 120 -1.99 8.52 -13.01
N LEU A 121 -2.42 8.82 -11.79
CA LEU A 121 -3.80 8.64 -11.35
C LEU A 121 -4.47 9.99 -11.08
N ASP A 122 -5.81 9.99 -11.05
CA ASP A 122 -6.66 11.15 -10.73
C ASP A 122 -7.27 10.98 -9.31
N TRP A 123 -6.45 10.54 -8.35
CA TRP A 123 -6.86 10.37 -6.95
C TRP A 123 -5.98 11.20 -6.03
N ASP A 124 -6.62 11.77 -5.01
CA ASP A 124 -5.91 12.40 -3.91
C ASP A 124 -5.41 11.33 -2.94
N LEU A 125 -4.11 11.03 -3.01
CA LEU A 125 -3.44 10.15 -2.06
C LEU A 125 -2.88 10.90 -0.84
N GLU A 126 -2.92 12.24 -0.82
CA GLU A 126 -2.34 13.07 0.23
C GLU A 126 -3.04 12.83 1.57
N TYR A 127 -4.38 12.85 1.56
CA TYR A 127 -5.18 12.58 2.76
C TYR A 127 -4.90 11.19 3.36
N PRO A 128 -5.09 10.07 2.63
CA PRO A 128 -4.87 8.75 3.21
C PRO A 128 -3.41 8.53 3.64
N MET A 129 -2.43 9.07 2.91
CA MET A 129 -1.02 8.99 3.29
C MET A 129 -0.70 9.78 4.57
N THR A 130 -1.23 10.99 4.68
CA THR A 130 -1.05 11.83 5.89
C THR A 130 -1.69 11.18 7.11
N PHE A 131 -2.90 10.67 6.94
CA PHE A 131 -3.62 9.95 7.99
C PHE A 131 -2.83 8.70 8.45
N LEU A 132 -2.45 7.81 7.53
CA LEU A 132 -1.71 6.60 7.87
C LEU A 132 -0.35 6.92 8.51
N ARG A 133 0.36 7.94 8.04
CA ARG A 133 1.60 8.42 8.65
C ARG A 133 1.40 8.86 10.10
N SER A 134 0.28 9.52 10.40
CA SER A 134 -0.06 9.95 11.77
C SER A 134 -0.31 8.76 12.69
N VAL A 135 -1.00 7.73 12.19
CA VAL A 135 -1.31 6.49 12.94
C VAL A 135 -0.08 5.61 13.13
N LEU A 136 0.69 5.37 12.06
CA LEU A 136 1.92 4.55 12.09
C LEU A 136 3.06 5.21 12.85
N GLY A 137 3.03 6.55 12.97
CA GLY A 137 4.06 7.34 13.62
C GLY A 137 5.34 7.48 12.78
N PRO A 138 6.18 8.48 13.12
CA PRO A 138 7.28 8.93 12.25
C PRO A 138 8.39 7.90 12.03
N SER A 139 8.66 7.03 13.01
CA SER A 139 9.71 6.01 12.91
C SER A 139 9.33 4.88 11.94
N MET A 140 8.10 4.38 12.03
CA MET A 140 7.61 3.32 11.13
C MET A 140 7.40 3.87 9.73
N ALA A 141 6.76 5.03 9.59
CA ALA A 141 6.56 5.67 8.30
C ALA A 141 7.88 5.86 7.54
N ARG A 142 8.94 6.31 8.23
CA ARG A 142 10.28 6.45 7.60
C ARG A 142 10.84 5.12 7.10
N ARG A 143 10.72 4.05 7.89
CA ARG A 143 11.19 2.72 7.47
C ARG A 143 10.41 2.19 6.28
N LEU A 144 9.10 2.45 6.23
CA LEU A 144 8.26 2.10 5.10
C LEU A 144 8.57 2.95 3.86
N ASP A 145 8.88 4.24 4.04
CA ASP A 145 9.37 5.10 2.95
C ASP A 145 10.65 4.51 2.34
N GLU A 146 11.62 4.09 3.16
CA GLU A 146 12.86 3.44 2.70
C GLU A 146 12.59 2.14 1.94
N LEU A 147 11.69 1.29 2.45
CA LEU A 147 11.29 0.05 1.77
C LEU A 147 10.60 0.33 0.44
N SER A 148 9.77 1.36 0.34
CA SER A 148 9.11 1.77 -0.90
C SER A 148 10.13 2.20 -1.96
N LEU A 149 11.16 2.95 -1.56
CA LEU A 149 12.22 3.40 -2.47
C LEU A 149 13.06 2.22 -2.98
N LEU A 150 13.38 1.25 -2.12
CA LEU A 150 14.07 0.03 -2.54
C LEU A 150 13.24 -0.77 -3.54
N ALA A 151 11.94 -0.92 -3.30
CA ALA A 151 11.04 -1.60 -4.25
C ALA A 151 11.00 -0.90 -5.61
N MET A 152 11.05 0.44 -5.63
CA MET A 152 11.11 1.23 -6.86
C MET A 152 12.43 1.07 -7.61
N GLN A 153 13.56 1.03 -6.89
CA GLN A 153 14.88 0.81 -7.47
C GLN A 153 15.02 -0.58 -8.09
N ASP A 154 14.55 -1.61 -7.38
CA ASP A 154 14.55 -3.00 -7.86
C ASP A 154 13.76 -3.11 -9.18
N ALA A 155 12.55 -2.54 -9.23
CA ALA A 155 11.74 -2.55 -10.45
C ALA A 155 12.42 -1.81 -11.61
N SER A 156 13.12 -0.70 -11.33
CA SER A 156 13.89 0.03 -12.34
C SER A 156 15.08 -0.79 -12.88
N HIS A 157 15.75 -1.56 -12.02
CA HIS A 157 16.85 -2.44 -12.44
C HIS A 157 16.36 -3.63 -13.27
N GLU A 158 15.25 -4.26 -12.87
CA GLU A 158 14.59 -5.31 -13.65
C GLU A 158 14.18 -4.78 -15.03
N MET A 159 13.65 -3.55 -15.09
CA MET A 159 13.30 -2.88 -16.34
C MET A 159 14.51 -2.69 -17.25
N THR A 160 15.58 -2.11 -16.72
CA THR A 160 16.82 -1.86 -17.48
C THR A 160 17.41 -3.17 -18.03
N SER A 161 17.33 -4.25 -17.25
CA SER A 161 17.80 -5.58 -17.64
C SER A 161 16.96 -6.17 -18.77
N LEU A 162 15.62 -6.08 -18.68
CA LEU A 162 14.70 -6.51 -19.75
C LEU A 162 14.95 -5.76 -21.06
N TRP A 163 15.16 -4.45 -21.00
CA TRP A 163 15.47 -3.64 -22.19
C TRP A 163 16.81 -4.01 -22.83
N THR A 164 17.81 -4.33 -22.01
CA THR A 164 19.14 -4.74 -22.49
C THR A 164 19.07 -6.12 -23.17
N GLN A 165 18.26 -7.04 -22.65
CA GLN A 165 18.04 -8.36 -23.26
C GLN A 165 17.28 -8.24 -24.59
N LEU A 166 16.19 -7.47 -24.63
CA LEU A 166 15.41 -7.26 -25.85
C LEU A 166 16.19 -6.50 -26.93
N GLY A 167 17.06 -5.57 -26.53
CA GLY A 167 17.95 -4.86 -27.46
C GLY A 167 19.14 -5.67 -27.96
N ALA A 168 19.48 -6.77 -27.29
CA ALA A 168 20.54 -7.70 -27.72
C ALA A 168 20.01 -8.81 -28.66
N GLU A 169 18.69 -9.00 -28.71
CA GLU A 169 17.99 -9.97 -29.58
C GLU A 169 17.40 -9.34 -30.85
N ALA A 170 17.55 -8.02 -31.04
CA ALA A 170 17.10 -7.25 -32.21
C ALA A 170 18.27 -6.87 -33.14
#